data_AF-A0A9W3KKB0-F1
#
_entry.id   AF-A0A9W3KKB0-F1
#
_cell.length_a   1.000
_cell.length_b   1.000
_cell.length_c   1.000
_cell.angle_alpha   90.00
_cell.angle_beta   90.00
_cell.angle_gamma   90.00
#
_symmetry.space_group_name_H-M   'P 1'
#
loop_
_entity.id
_entity.type
_entity.pdbx_description
1 polymer ?
#
loop_
_entity_poly.entity_id
_entity_poly.type
_entity_poly.pdbx_seq_one_letter_code
_entity_poly.pdbx_strand_id
1 'polypeptide(L)' 'MKKYTLNMGKMNVVEGETLLFPFRTPSNEISKIIGKVVAFGETDDGFEYIEVNVGGKRVKRYVI' A
#
# COMPACT_ATOMS: atom_id res chain seq x y z
N MET A 1 -14.67 14.97 -4.46
CA MET A 1 -14.03 13.68 -4.11
C MET A 1 -12.55 13.76 -4.41
N LYS A 2 -11.67 13.53 -3.43
CA LYS A 2 -10.24 13.36 -3.71
C LYS A 2 -10.06 12.11 -4.57
N LYS A 3 -9.42 12.25 -5.73
CA LYS A 3 -9.06 11.11 -6.60
C LYS A 3 -7.87 10.41 -5.94
N TYR A 4 -8.01 9.12 -5.63
CA TYR A 4 -6.92 8.29 -5.14
C TYR A 4 -6.45 7.39 -6.27
N THR A 5 -5.14 7.29 -6.47
CA THR A 5 -4.54 6.40 -7.46
C THR A 5 -4.55 4.97 -6.92
N LEU A 6 -4.99 4.02 -7.76
CA LEU A 6 -4.95 2.60 -7.43
C LEU A 6 -3.49 2.12 -7.54
N ASN A 7 -2.99 1.38 -6.55
CA ASN A 7 -1.67 0.77 -6.65
C ASN A 7 -1.69 -0.33 -7.73
N MET A 8 -1.04 -0.10 -8.88
CA MET A 8 -0.91 -1.05 -10.00
C MET A 8 0.52 -1.65 -10.10
N GLY A 9 1.31 -1.58 -9.02
CA GLY A 9 2.73 -1.97 -9.02
C GLY A 9 3.68 -0.77 -9.20
N LYS A 10 4.99 -1.05 -9.13
CA LYS A 10 6.09 -0.09 -8.92
C LYS A 10 6.21 1.05 -9.94
N MET A 11 5.56 0.95 -11.09
CA MET A 11 5.94 1.77 -12.26
C MET A 11 5.85 3.28 -12.03
N ASN A 12 5.13 3.81 -11.02
CA ASN A 12 5.07 5.25 -10.74
C ASN A 12 4.80 5.64 -9.27
N VAL A 13 5.10 4.80 -8.27
CA VAL A 13 4.81 5.13 -6.86
C VAL A 13 6.01 5.77 -6.18
N VAL A 14 5.82 6.90 -5.49
CA VAL A 14 6.89 7.59 -4.74
C VAL A 14 6.55 7.78 -3.26
N GLU A 15 7.58 7.96 -2.42
CA GLU A 15 7.37 8.27 -1.00
C GLU A 15 6.56 9.56 -0.84
N GLY A 16 5.64 9.55 0.11
CA GLY A 16 4.75 10.68 0.36
C GLY A 16 3.41 10.62 -0.37
N GLU A 17 3.27 9.78 -1.39
CA GLU A 17 1.99 9.60 -2.10
C GLU A 17 0.94 8.93 -1.22
N THR A 18 -0.32 9.34 -1.42
CA THR A 18 -1.47 8.70 -0.77
C THR A 18 -2.17 7.80 -1.78
N LEU A 19 -2.14 6.50 -1.50
CA LEU A 19 -2.67 5.46 -2.38
C LEU A 19 -3.85 4.73 -1.76
N LEU A 20 -4.63 4.08 -2.62
CA LEU A 20 -5.74 3.21 -2.25
C LEU A 20 -5.32 1.76 -2.46
N PHE A 21 -5.29 0.99 -1.36
CA PHE A 21 -4.90 -0.42 -1.36
C PHE A 21 -6.15 -1.30 -1.22
N PRO A 22 -6.52 -2.07 -2.25
CA PRO A 22 -7.54 -3.09 -2.11
C PRO A 22 -6.98 -4.27 -1.30
N PHE A 23 -7.82 -4.87 -0.44
CA PHE A 23 -7.48 -6.09 0.28
C PHE A 23 -8.73 -6.96 0.46
N ARG A 24 -8.52 -8.27 0.63
CA ARG A 24 -9.61 -9.22 0.83
C ARG A 24 -9.88 -9.41 2.32
N THR A 25 -11.14 -9.31 2.73
CA THR A 25 -11.57 -9.56 4.10
C THR A 25 -11.74 -11.06 4.37
N PRO A 26 -11.85 -11.50 5.63
CA PRO A 26 -12.23 -12.87 5.97
C PRO A 26 -13.59 -13.30 5.39
N SER A 27 -14.50 -12.35 5.16
CA SER A 27 -15.79 -12.58 4.48
C SER A 27 -15.67 -12.73 2.96
N ASN A 28 -14.44 -12.79 2.42
CA ASN A 28 -14.14 -12.89 0.98
C ASN A 28 -14.53 -11.66 0.15
N GLU A 29 -14.79 -10.52 0.80
CA GLU A 29 -15.15 -9.26 0.15
C GLU A 29 -13.90 -8.42 -0.13
N ILE A 30 -13.95 -7.60 -1.18
CA ILE A 30 -12.89 -6.64 -1.51
C ILE A 30 -13.17 -5.34 -0.76
N SER A 31 -12.34 -5.04 0.23
CA SER A 31 -12.31 -3.77 0.94
C SER A 31 -11.13 -2.90 0.48
N LYS A 32 -11.13 -1.62 0.86
CA LYS A 32 -10.10 -0.65 0.46
C LYS A 32 -9.58 0.10 1.68
N ILE A 33 -8.28 0.31 1.75
CA ILE A 33 -7.63 1.13 2.77
C ILE A 33 -6.81 2.24 2.11
N ILE A 34 -6.90 3.45 2.65
CA ILE A 34 -6.11 4.59 2.21
C ILE A 34 -4.84 4.63 3.06
N GLY A 35 -3.69 4.83 2.43
CA GLY A 35 -2.45 4.97 3.16
C GLY A 35 -1.41 5.80 2.43
N LYS A 36 -0.51 6.40 3.20
CA LYS A 36 0.61 7.20 2.70
C LYS A 36 1.85 6.33 2.60
N VAL A 37 2.51 6.31 1.45
CA VAL A 37 3.79 5.61 1.25
C VAL A 37 4.86 6.30 2.08
N VAL A 38 5.60 5.54 2.86
CA VAL A 38 6.66 6.05 3.75
C VAL A 38 8.03 5.46 3.50
N ALA A 39 8.12 4.28 2.90
CA ALA A 39 9.37 3.65 2.54
C ALA A 39 9.16 2.55 1.50
N PHE A 40 10.26 2.12 0.88
CA PHE A 40 10.35 0.94 0.02
C PHE A 40 11.38 -0.02 0.61
N GLY A 41 11.24 -1.31 0.34
CA GLY A 41 12.20 -2.33 0.76
C GLY A 41 12.12 -3.59 -0.08
N GLU A 42 13.01 -4.51 0.22
CA GLU A 42 13.11 -5.84 -0.38
C GLU A 42 13.21 -6.84 0.77
N THR A 43 12.50 -7.97 0.65
CA THR A 43 12.62 -9.08 1.60
C THR A 43 13.88 -9.89 1.30
N ASP A 44 14.34 -10.70 2.26
CA ASP A 44 15.56 -11.51 2.10
C ASP A 44 15.47 -12.53 0.94
N ASP A 45 14.24 -12.89 0.52
CA ASP A 45 13.93 -13.77 -0.62
C ASP A 45 13.68 -12.99 -1.94
N GLY A 46 13.97 -11.68 -1.96
CA GLY A 46 14.00 -10.86 -3.16
C GLY A 46 12.65 -10.25 -3.59
N PHE A 47 11.63 -10.30 -2.73
CA PHE A 47 10.35 -9.66 -3.01
C PHE A 47 10.35 -8.20 -2.58
N GLU A 48 10.03 -7.33 -3.52
CA GLU A 48 9.91 -5.92 -3.24
C GLU A 48 8.61 -5.61 -2.50
N TYR A 49 8.67 -4.69 -1.55
CA TYR A 49 7.49 -4.24 -0.81
C TYR A 49 7.52 -2.74 -0.57
N ILE A 50 6.33 -2.20 -0.33
CA ILE A 50 6.12 -0.81 0.09
C ILE A 50 5.66 -0.76 1.54
N GLU A 51 6.16 0.19 2.29
CA GLU A 51 5.67 0.54 3.62
C GLU A 51 4.68 1.68 3.53
N VAL A 52 3.53 1.50 4.17
CA VAL A 52 2.40 2.40 4.07
C VAL A 52 1.88 2.73 5.46
N ASN A 53 1.84 4.02 5.80
CA ASN A 53 1.17 4.51 6.99
C ASN A 53 -0.33 4.64 6.73
N VAL A 54 -1.12 3.84 7.43
CA VAL A 54 -2.59 3.79 7.29
C VAL A 54 -3.32 4.54 8.42
N GLY A 55 -2.62 5.41 9.12
CA GLY A 55 -3.15 6.18 10.25
C GLY A 55 -3.02 5.46 11.60
N GLY A 56 -3.22 6.20 12.70
CA GLY A 56 -3.17 5.64 14.06
C GLY A 56 -1.81 5.03 14.45
N LYS A 57 -0.70 5.55 13.89
CA LYS A 57 0.68 5.03 14.04
C LYS A 57 0.86 3.58 13.55
N ARG A 58 0.01 3.11 12.63
CA ARG A 58 0.12 1.77 12.04
C ARG A 58 0.78 1.86 10.67
N VAL A 59 1.89 1.14 10.52
CA VAL A 59 2.57 0.91 9.24
C VAL A 59 2.24 -0.50 8.77
N LYS A 60 1.89 -0.65 7.49
CA LYS A 60 1.64 -1.94 6.83
C LYS A 60 2.59 -2.11 5.66
N ARG A 61 3.00 -3.35 5.40
CA ARG A 61 3.79 -3.75 4.24
C ARG A 61 2.90 -4.38 3.20
N TYR A 62 3.07 -4.00 1.94
CA TYR A 62 2.41 -4.62 0.79
C TYR A 62 3.50 -5.04 -0.19
N VAL A 63 3.56 -6.34 -0.48
CA VAL A 63 4.42 -6.88 -1.55
C VAL A 63 3.87 -6.40 -2.89
N ILE A 64 4.76 -6.00 -3.79
CA ILE A 64 4.43 -5.43 -5.11
C ILE A 64 5.05 -6.22 -6.26
#